data_AF-A0A5J4PK96-F1
#
_entry.id   AF-A0A5J4PK96-F1
#
_cell.length_a   1.000
_cell.length_b   1.000
_cell.length_c   1.000
_cell.angle_alpha   90.00
_cell.angle_beta   90.00
_cell.angle_gamma   90.00
#
_symmetry.space_group_name_H-M   'P 1'
#
loop_
_entity.id
_entity.type
_entity.pdbx_description
1 polymer ?
#
loop_
_entity_poly.entity_id
_entity_poly.type
_entity_poly.pdbx_seq_one_letter_code
_entity_poly.pdbx_strand_id
1 'polypeptide(L)'
;QFDSYTWVLRKPEEEDSVKFKPLFEKALSILRFELKSNNADFYSYTQKEITIPVPKNGNWRYCSVESPNIFGQLEILLMKELLNKRETIALNFESKTKFWEYLLISNSISEDMTLRLFEKKNQLSFDFLGIVDIDAFGKQMSAYRFVTNKKGQLKDIYDFSISLWNITPDGNQLLSYNMPVPQAQSISKFDPENAITCIYYI
;
A
#
# COMPACT_ATOMS: atom_id res chain seq x y z
N GLN A 1 7.85 -5.05 -10.64
CA GLN A 1 7.30 -6.42 -10.80
C GLN A 1 5.84 -6.30 -10.41
N PHE A 2 4.89 -6.56 -11.32
CA PHE A 2 3.46 -6.43 -11.00
C PHE A 2 3.09 -7.49 -9.95
N ASP A 3 2.28 -7.12 -8.95
CA ASP A 3 1.68 -8.07 -8.02
C ASP A 3 0.96 -9.16 -8.83
N SER A 4 1.45 -10.39 -8.74
CA SER A 4 0.91 -11.51 -9.51
C SER A 4 -0.34 -12.04 -8.80
N TYR A 5 -1.52 -11.67 -9.31
CA TYR A 5 -2.79 -12.21 -8.85
C TYR A 5 -2.99 -13.60 -9.45
N THR A 6 -3.21 -14.61 -8.61
CA THR A 6 -3.56 -15.95 -9.07
C THR A 6 -5.03 -16.21 -8.75
N TRP A 7 -5.80 -16.46 -9.80
CA TRP A 7 -7.18 -16.93 -9.68
C TRP A 7 -7.17 -18.45 -9.61
N VAL A 8 -7.79 -19.01 -8.58
CA VAL A 8 -7.92 -20.47 -8.42
C VAL A 8 -9.38 -20.85 -8.60
N LEU A 9 -9.65 -21.73 -9.58
CA LEU A 9 -10.98 -22.34 -9.76
C LEU A 9 -11.17 -23.42 -8.69
N ARG A 10 -12.16 -23.23 -7.81
CA ARG A 10 -12.51 -24.24 -6.79
C ARG A 10 -13.50 -25.25 -7.37
N LYS A 11 -13.22 -26.54 -7.18
CA LYS A 11 -14.22 -27.61 -7.34
C LYS A 11 -15.05 -27.66 -6.06
N PRO A 12 -16.39 -27.60 -6.12
CA PRO A 12 -17.23 -27.66 -4.94
C PRO A 12 -17.32 -29.11 -4.45
N GLU A 13 -16.26 -29.63 -3.85
CA GLU A 13 -16.27 -30.96 -3.20
C GLU A 13 -16.28 -30.87 -1.67
N GLU A 14 -15.89 -29.73 -1.12
CA GLU A 14 -15.96 -29.45 0.31
C GLU A 14 -16.85 -28.21 0.47
N GLU A 15 -18.07 -28.41 0.97
CA GLU A 15 -18.85 -27.32 1.56
C GLU A 15 -18.04 -26.78 2.74
N ASP A 16 -17.17 -25.82 2.47
CA ASP A 16 -16.71 -24.91 3.49
C ASP A 16 -17.97 -24.31 4.11
N SER A 17 -18.28 -24.76 5.31
CA SER A 17 -19.41 -24.33 6.16
C SER A 17 -19.31 -22.85 6.58
N VAL A 18 -18.58 -22.04 5.82
CA VAL A 18 -18.67 -20.60 5.89
C VAL A 18 -20.04 -20.24 5.35
N LYS A 19 -20.89 -19.71 6.24
CA LYS A 19 -22.31 -19.35 6.06
C LYS A 19 -22.55 -18.36 4.91
N PHE A 20 -22.29 -18.75 3.67
CA PHE A 20 -22.54 -17.92 2.51
C PHE A 20 -23.72 -18.51 1.75
N LYS A 21 -24.88 -17.88 1.93
CA LYS A 21 -26.06 -18.18 1.12
C LYS A 21 -25.68 -18.02 -0.37
N PRO A 22 -25.83 -19.05 -1.21
CA PRO A 22 -25.78 -18.87 -2.66
C PRO A 22 -26.90 -17.89 -3.03
N LEU A 23 -26.52 -16.68 -3.44
CA LEU A 23 -27.48 -15.59 -3.72
C LEU A 23 -27.97 -15.58 -5.18
N PHE A 24 -27.39 -16.42 -6.04
CA PHE A 24 -27.99 -16.73 -7.34
C PHE A 24 -28.90 -17.95 -7.20
N GLU A 25 -30.14 -17.72 -6.75
CA GLU A 25 -31.14 -18.77 -6.51
C GLU A 25 -31.53 -19.59 -7.77
N LYS A 26 -31.08 -19.19 -8.97
CA LYS A 26 -31.45 -19.80 -10.26
C LYS A 26 -30.27 -20.22 -11.15
N ALA A 27 -29.06 -20.39 -10.61
CA ALA A 27 -27.88 -20.71 -11.41
C ALA A 27 -27.84 -22.18 -11.88
N LEU A 28 -27.61 -22.43 -13.17
CA LEU A 28 -27.30 -23.78 -13.69
C LEU A 28 -25.92 -24.26 -13.22
N SER A 29 -24.96 -23.34 -13.12
CA SER A 29 -23.62 -23.54 -12.53
C SER A 29 -23.02 -22.16 -12.19
N ILE A 30 -22.17 -22.10 -11.17
CA ILE A 30 -21.47 -20.88 -10.73
C ILE A 30 -19.98 -21.17 -10.74
N LEU A 31 -19.20 -20.38 -11.48
CA LEU A 31 -17.74 -20.38 -11.34
C LEU A 31 -17.36 -19.47 -10.18
N ARG A 32 -16.55 -20.01 -9.28
CA ARG A 32 -16.05 -19.30 -8.10
C ARG A 32 -14.54 -19.19 -8.20
N PHE A 33 -14.06 -17.97 -8.11
CA PHE A 33 -12.65 -17.66 -8.09
C PHE A 33 -12.31 -16.87 -6.83
N GLU A 34 -11.27 -17.30 -6.12
CA GLU A 34 -10.70 -16.57 -4.99
C GLU A 34 -9.56 -15.69 -5.47
N LEU A 35 -9.58 -14.42 -5.07
CA LEU A 35 -8.46 -13.52 -5.25
C LEU A 35 -7.53 -13.63 -4.04
N LYS A 36 -6.34 -14.18 -4.27
CA LYS A 36 -5.27 -14.28 -3.28
C LYS A 36 -4.11 -13.40 -3.67
N SER A 37 -3.51 -12.76 -2.68
CA SER A 37 -2.22 -12.09 -2.84
C SER A 37 -1.11 -12.99 -2.29
N ASN A 38 -0.06 -13.19 -3.07
CA ASN A 38 1.17 -13.81 -2.58
C ASN A 38 2.10 -12.79 -1.90
N ASN A 39 1.76 -11.50 -1.98
CA ASN A 39 2.46 -10.41 -1.32
C ASN A 39 1.76 -10.10 0.01
N ALA A 40 2.47 -10.34 1.12
CA ALA A 40 1.96 -10.12 2.47
C ALA A 40 1.62 -8.64 2.74
N ASP A 41 2.32 -7.71 2.07
CA ASP A 41 2.14 -6.28 2.27
C ASP A 41 0.99 -5.69 1.44
N PHE A 42 0.36 -6.48 0.57
CA PHE A 42 -0.72 -6.03 -0.33
C PHE A 42 -1.86 -5.33 0.40
N TYR A 43 -2.26 -5.87 1.54
CA TYR A 43 -3.31 -5.30 2.40
C TYR A 43 -2.92 -3.97 3.03
N SER A 44 -1.62 -3.67 3.12
CA SER A 44 -1.09 -2.48 3.74
C SER A 44 -1.14 -1.28 2.79
N TYR A 45 -1.08 -1.50 1.47
CA TYR A 45 -1.14 -0.42 0.46
C TYR A 45 -2.43 -0.36 -0.38
N THR A 46 -3.31 -1.36 -0.32
CA THR A 46 -4.63 -1.33 -0.98
C THR A 46 -5.79 -1.18 0.00
N GLN A 47 -6.86 -0.51 -0.42
CA GLN A 47 -8.13 -0.51 0.30
C GLN A 47 -8.91 -1.78 -0.02
N LYS A 48 -9.65 -2.34 0.96
CA LYS A 48 -10.47 -3.54 0.76
C LYS A 48 -11.62 -3.31 -0.24
N GLU A 49 -12.04 -2.06 -0.42
CA GLU A 49 -13.10 -1.72 -1.35
C GLU A 49 -12.60 -1.86 -2.79
N ILE A 50 -13.26 -2.74 -3.55
CA ILE A 50 -13.05 -2.84 -4.98
C ILE A 50 -14.01 -1.87 -5.66
N THR A 51 -13.44 -0.92 -6.39
CA THR A 51 -14.23 -0.13 -7.32
C THR A 51 -14.46 -0.96 -8.58
N ILE A 52 -15.72 -1.25 -8.86
CA ILE A 52 -16.12 -1.92 -10.09
C ILE A 52 -16.42 -0.83 -11.12
N PRO A 53 -15.62 -0.65 -12.18
CA PRO A 53 -15.96 0.23 -13.28
C PRO A 53 -17.14 -0.40 -14.06
N VAL A 54 -18.37 -0.18 -13.59
CA VAL A 54 -19.73 -0.23 -14.21
C VAL A 54 -19.94 -1.14 -15.46
N PRO A 55 -21.05 -1.90 -15.61
CA PRO A 55 -22.33 -1.86 -14.89
C PRO A 55 -22.60 -3.12 -14.04
N LYS A 56 -23.71 -3.09 -13.31
CA LYS A 56 -24.41 -4.28 -12.78
C LYS A 56 -24.83 -5.20 -13.94
N ASN A 57 -23.88 -5.85 -14.60
CA ASN A 57 -24.20 -7.03 -15.41
C ASN A 57 -24.47 -8.14 -14.41
N GLY A 58 -25.74 -8.52 -14.26
CA GLY A 58 -26.23 -9.48 -13.25
C GLY A 58 -25.68 -10.90 -13.37
N ASN A 59 -24.65 -11.12 -14.19
CA ASN A 59 -24.04 -12.42 -14.46
C ASN A 59 -22.73 -12.63 -13.71
N TRP A 60 -22.22 -11.61 -13.01
CA TRP A 60 -21.10 -11.80 -12.10
C TRP A 60 -21.19 -10.84 -10.91
N ARG A 61 -20.50 -11.18 -9.83
CA ARG A 61 -20.38 -10.32 -8.65
C ARG A 61 -19.06 -10.55 -7.94
N TYR A 62 -18.59 -9.50 -7.29
CA TYR A 62 -17.49 -9.58 -6.34
C TYR A 62 -18.04 -9.49 -4.91
N CYS A 63 -17.56 -10.35 -4.02
CA CYS A 63 -17.89 -10.33 -2.60
C CYS A 63 -16.61 -10.25 -1.78
N SER A 64 -16.61 -9.39 -0.75
CA SER A 64 -15.60 -9.46 0.29
C SER A 64 -15.76 -10.76 1.06
N VAL A 65 -14.64 -11.40 1.42
CA VAL A 65 -14.62 -12.61 2.22
C VAL A 65 -13.79 -12.34 3.47
N GLU A 66 -14.33 -12.69 4.63
CA GLU A 66 -13.61 -12.63 5.90
C GLU A 66 -12.79 -13.91 6.07
N SER A 67 -11.74 -14.07 5.25
CA SER A 67 -10.82 -15.19 5.37
C SER A 67 -9.36 -14.70 5.24
N PRO A 68 -8.43 -15.20 6.07
CA PRO A 68 -7.01 -14.85 5.95
C PRO A 68 -6.51 -15.11 4.53
N ASN A 69 -5.77 -14.15 3.96
CA ASN A 69 -5.13 -14.25 2.64
C ASN A 69 -6.09 -14.31 1.43
N ILE A 70 -7.40 -14.16 1.63
CA ILE A 70 -8.38 -14.01 0.55
C ILE A 70 -8.86 -12.56 0.54
N PHE A 71 -8.56 -11.84 -0.53
CA PHE A 71 -8.97 -10.45 -0.68
C PHE A 71 -10.47 -10.34 -1.02
N GLY A 72 -10.97 -11.35 -1.72
CA GLY A 72 -12.39 -11.61 -1.91
C GLY A 72 -12.61 -12.60 -3.03
N GLN A 73 -13.87 -12.75 -3.40
CA GLN A 73 -14.31 -13.82 -4.28
C GLN A 73 -15.12 -13.23 -5.44
N LEU A 74 -14.76 -13.68 -6.64
CA LEU A 74 -15.51 -13.42 -7.85
C LEU A 74 -16.41 -14.63 -8.13
N GLU A 75 -17.71 -14.39 -8.22
CA GLU A 75 -18.68 -15.39 -8.67
C GLU A 75 -19.20 -15.00 -10.04
N ILE A 76 -19.17 -15.95 -10.97
CA ILE A 76 -19.66 -15.78 -12.34
C ILE A 76 -20.78 -16.82 -12.57
N LEU A 77 -21.96 -16.33 -12.90
CA LEU A 77 -23.11 -17.11 -13.31
C LEU A 77 -22.88 -17.61 -14.74
N LEU A 78 -22.71 -18.92 -14.91
CA LEU A 78 -22.56 -19.52 -16.23
C LEU A 78 -23.93 -19.64 -16.91
N MET A 79 -24.13 -18.80 -17.92
CA MET A 79 -25.22 -18.95 -18.90
C MET A 79 -24.69 -19.55 -20.19
N LYS A 80 -25.51 -20.32 -20.92
CA LYS A 80 -25.10 -20.91 -22.21
C LYS A 80 -24.57 -19.87 -23.21
N GLU A 81 -25.09 -18.65 -23.12
CA GLU A 81 -24.71 -17.50 -23.94
C GLU A 81 -23.28 -16.98 -23.68
N LEU A 82 -22.70 -17.28 -22.51
CA LEU A 82 -21.35 -16.88 -22.12
C LEU A 82 -20.28 -17.86 -22.61
N LEU A 83 -20.64 -19.12 -22.90
CA LEU A 83 -19.69 -20.16 -23.31
C LEU A 83 -18.99 -19.84 -24.64
N ASN A 84 -19.61 -19.01 -25.48
CA ASN A 84 -19.08 -18.60 -26.79
C ASN A 84 -18.59 -17.15 -26.81
N LYS A 85 -18.53 -16.48 -25.65
CA LYS A 85 -18.12 -15.07 -25.54
C LYS A 85 -16.84 -14.94 -24.72
N ARG A 86 -15.96 -14.05 -25.16
CA ARG A 86 -14.84 -13.60 -24.35
C ARG A 86 -15.28 -12.39 -23.54
N GLU A 87 -15.34 -12.55 -22.23
CA GLU A 87 -15.55 -11.43 -21.30
C GLU A 87 -14.27 -11.09 -20.55
N THR A 88 -14.07 -9.80 -20.30
CA THR A 88 -12.97 -9.29 -19.49
C THR A 88 -13.56 -8.63 -18.26
N ILE A 89 -13.21 -9.14 -17.07
CA ILE A 89 -13.62 -8.56 -15.78
C ILE A 89 -12.41 -7.77 -15.25
N ALA A 90 -12.55 -6.45 -15.18
CA ALA A 90 -11.54 -5.57 -14.61
C ALA A 90 -11.90 -5.26 -13.15
N LEU A 91 -11.01 -5.59 -12.22
CA LEU A 91 -11.13 -5.23 -10.81
C LEU A 91 -10.08 -4.17 -10.49
N ASN A 92 -10.53 -3.03 -9.97
CA ASN A 92 -9.64 -1.95 -9.57
C ASN A 92 -9.60 -1.85 -8.04
N PHE A 93 -8.41 -1.89 -7.49
CA PHE A 93 -8.15 -1.66 -6.07
C PHE A 93 -7.78 -0.21 -5.86
N GLU A 94 -8.49 0.47 -4.98
CA GLU A 94 -8.08 1.79 -4.58
C GLU A 94 -6.80 1.71 -3.74
N SER A 95 -5.81 2.55 -4.06
CA SER A 95 -4.60 2.63 -3.24
C SER A 95 -4.89 3.41 -1.97
N LYS A 96 -4.34 2.95 -0.85
CA LYS A 96 -4.23 3.80 0.34
C LYS A 96 -3.30 4.97 0.03
N THR A 97 -3.60 6.11 0.64
CA THR A 97 -2.75 7.30 0.62
C THR A 97 -2.32 7.65 2.04
N LYS A 98 -1.04 7.95 2.24
CA LYS A 98 -0.46 8.32 3.54
C LYS A 98 0.56 9.43 3.35
N PHE A 99 0.74 10.23 4.40
CA PHE A 99 1.93 11.09 4.50
C PHE A 99 3.15 10.22 4.78
N TRP A 100 4.31 10.61 4.24
CA TRP A 100 5.57 9.93 4.50
C TRP A 100 6.38 10.76 5.47
N GLU A 101 6.74 10.14 6.59
CA GLU A 101 7.54 10.71 7.65
C GLU A 101 8.94 10.11 7.62
N TYR A 102 9.95 10.97 7.72
CA TYR A 102 11.34 10.59 7.92
C TYR A 102 11.80 11.13 9.26
N LEU A 103 12.38 10.24 10.07
CA LEU A 103 13.04 10.57 11.32
C LEU A 103 14.53 10.30 11.14
N LEU A 104 15.30 11.36 10.93
CA LEU A 104 16.74 11.27 10.66
C LEU A 104 17.51 11.42 11.96
N ILE A 105 18.26 10.40 12.35
CA ILE A 105 19.02 10.37 13.60
C ILE A 105 20.50 10.54 13.26
N SER A 106 21.13 11.60 13.76
CA SER A 106 22.57 11.81 13.58
C SER A 106 23.37 11.00 14.59
N ASN A 107 24.36 10.23 14.10
CA ASN A 107 25.33 9.56 14.96
C ASN A 107 26.40 10.52 15.50
N SER A 108 26.62 11.66 14.82
CA SER A 108 27.51 12.73 15.26
C SER A 108 26.70 13.87 15.88
N ILE A 109 26.84 14.05 17.19
CA ILE A 109 26.14 15.05 18.00
C ILE A 109 26.65 16.49 17.71
N SER A 110 27.68 16.67 16.88
CA SER A 110 28.50 17.88 16.90
C SER A 110 28.10 19.03 15.96
N GLU A 111 27.12 18.88 15.06
CA GLU A 111 26.74 20.00 14.17
C GLU A 111 25.23 20.11 13.94
N ASP A 112 24.72 21.34 14.05
CA ASP A 112 23.40 21.72 13.56
C ASP A 112 23.38 21.59 12.02
N MET A 113 23.16 20.37 11.53
CA MET A 113 23.03 20.12 10.10
C MET A 113 21.75 20.76 9.57
N THR A 114 21.85 21.45 8.43
CA THR A 114 20.66 21.92 7.70
C THR A 114 20.28 20.88 6.66
N LEU A 115 19.46 19.93 7.07
CA LEU A 115 19.07 18.81 6.22
C LEU A 115 17.93 19.17 5.25
N ARG A 116 17.96 18.59 4.05
CA ARG A 116 16.86 18.64 3.08
C ARG A 116 16.67 17.30 2.37
N LEU A 117 15.42 16.92 2.17
CA LEU A 117 15.01 15.78 1.36
C LEU A 117 14.51 16.26 -0.01
N PHE A 118 14.96 15.59 -1.07
CA PHE A 118 14.53 15.86 -2.44
C PHE A 118 14.06 14.58 -3.12
N GLU A 119 12.84 14.61 -3.65
CA GLU A 119 12.34 13.58 -4.56
C GLU A 119 12.74 13.93 -5.99
N LYS A 120 13.36 12.98 -6.69
CA LYS A 120 14.00 13.21 -8.00
C LYS A 120 13.08 13.75 -9.09
N LYS A 121 11.80 13.36 -9.11
CA LYS A 121 10.80 13.78 -10.10
C LYS A 121 10.00 15.01 -9.64
N ASN A 122 10.31 15.60 -8.48
CA ASN A 122 9.59 16.70 -7.85
C ASN A 122 8.07 16.47 -7.71
N GLN A 123 7.65 15.22 -7.58
CA GLN A 123 6.27 14.83 -7.36
C GLN A 123 5.89 14.91 -5.88
N LEU A 124 6.88 14.89 -4.98
CA LEU A 124 6.71 14.90 -3.53
C LEU A 124 7.69 15.91 -2.91
N SER A 125 7.22 16.73 -1.98
CA SER A 125 8.07 17.66 -1.22
C SER A 125 7.97 17.35 0.26
N PHE A 126 9.01 17.70 1.02
CA PHE A 126 9.13 17.40 2.44
C PHE A 126 9.25 18.69 3.24
N ASP A 127 8.37 18.83 4.22
CA ASP A 127 8.39 19.90 5.20
C ASP A 127 9.24 19.46 6.39
N PHE A 128 10.22 20.29 6.76
CA PHE A 128 10.95 20.12 8.01
C PHE A 128 10.08 20.61 9.17
N LEU A 129 9.79 19.72 10.12
CA LEU A 129 8.93 20.01 11.26
C LEU A 129 9.70 20.27 12.56
N GLY A 130 11.04 20.28 12.51
CA GLY A 130 11.90 20.49 13.66
C GLY A 130 12.62 19.23 14.14
N ILE A 131 13.41 19.41 15.20
CA ILE A 131 14.06 18.30 15.92
C ILE A 131 13.08 17.81 16.99
N VAL A 132 12.88 16.50 17.06
CA VAL A 132 11.97 15.85 18.00
C VAL A 132 12.69 14.75 18.77
N ASP A 133 12.27 14.50 20.00
CA ASP A 133 12.74 13.36 20.77
C ASP A 133 11.87 12.13 20.51
N ILE A 134 12.54 11.02 20.18
CA ILE A 134 11.92 9.72 19.93
C ILE A 134 12.54 8.67 20.83
N ASP A 135 11.74 7.63 21.13
CA ASP A 135 12.27 6.40 21.71
C ASP A 135 12.55 5.46 20.54
N ALA A 136 13.83 5.22 20.28
CA ALA A 136 14.29 4.28 19.28
C ALA A 136 15.20 3.27 19.97
N PHE A 137 14.89 1.98 19.83
CA PHE A 137 15.68 0.88 20.39
C PHE A 137 15.86 0.96 21.93
N GLY A 138 14.86 1.50 22.64
CA GLY A 138 14.87 1.63 24.10
C GLY A 138 15.76 2.75 24.61
N LYS A 139 16.09 3.72 23.75
CA LYS A 139 16.87 4.92 24.08
C LYS A 139 16.17 6.15 23.55
N GLN A 140 16.20 7.21 24.36
CA GLN A 140 15.77 8.53 23.91
C GLN A 140 16.83 9.11 22.97
N MET A 141 16.42 9.47 21.76
CA MET A 141 17.27 10.04 20.72
C MET A 141 16.57 11.24 20.10
N SER A 142 17.34 12.27 19.73
CA SER A 142 16.81 13.39 18.97
C SER A 142 16.90 13.10 17.47
N ALA A 143 15.85 13.43 16.72
CA ALA A 143 15.75 13.18 15.29
C ALA A 143 15.24 14.41 14.54
N TYR A 144 15.78 14.67 13.36
CA TYR A 144 15.21 15.64 12.43
C TYR A 144 13.95 15.04 11.80
N ARG A 145 12.81 15.70 12.00
CA ARG A 145 11.52 15.23 11.50
C ARG A 145 11.15 15.92 10.20
N PHE A 146 10.96 15.12 9.16
CA PHE A 146 10.44 15.57 7.87
C PHE A 146 9.14 14.85 7.55
N VAL A 147 8.17 15.56 7.01
CA VAL A 147 6.90 14.97 6.57
C VAL A 147 6.57 15.48 5.17
N THR A 148 6.02 14.64 4.33
CA THR A 148 5.55 15.07 3.01
C THR A 148 4.45 16.10 3.11
N ASN A 149 4.47 17.11 2.25
CA ASN A 149 3.43 18.15 2.21
C ASN A 149 2.06 17.65 1.71
N LYS A 150 2.00 16.45 1.12
CA LYS A 150 0.77 15.80 0.65
C LYS A 150 0.86 14.28 0.80
N LYS A 151 -0.29 13.61 0.85
CA LYS A 151 -0.35 12.14 0.89
C LYS A 151 0.09 11.54 -0.45
N GLY A 152 0.97 10.53 -0.42
CA GLY A 152 1.38 9.73 -1.58
C GLY A 152 0.59 8.43 -1.68
N GLN A 153 0.38 7.92 -2.89
CA GLN A 153 -0.22 6.59 -3.12
C GLN A 153 0.81 5.51 -2.76
N LEU A 154 0.43 4.60 -1.86
CA LEU A 154 1.35 3.58 -1.36
C LEU A 154 1.73 2.52 -2.40
N LYS A 155 0.85 2.22 -3.37
CA LYS A 155 1.19 1.28 -4.45
C LYS A 155 2.32 1.78 -5.36
N ASP A 156 2.51 3.11 -5.44
CA ASP A 156 3.49 3.76 -6.31
C ASP A 156 4.80 4.04 -5.56
N ILE A 157 4.95 3.56 -4.32
CA ILE A 157 6.04 3.93 -3.42
C ILE A 157 7.43 3.63 -4.01
N TYR A 158 7.55 2.57 -4.80
CA TYR A 158 8.79 2.15 -5.46
C TYR A 158 9.18 3.01 -6.66
N ASP A 159 8.29 3.89 -7.14
CA ASP A 159 8.57 4.79 -8.26
C ASP A 159 9.26 6.10 -7.84
N PHE A 160 9.35 6.33 -6.52
CA PHE A 160 9.97 7.49 -5.91
C PHE A 160 11.43 7.20 -5.54
N SER A 161 12.29 8.18 -5.79
CA SER A 161 13.70 8.14 -5.37
C SER A 161 13.99 9.42 -4.59
N ILE A 162 14.35 9.24 -3.33
CA ILE A 162 14.51 10.33 -2.37
C ILE A 162 15.98 10.45 -2.01
N SER A 163 16.53 11.66 -2.15
CA SER A 163 17.90 11.97 -1.75
C SER A 163 17.91 12.87 -0.52
N LEU A 164 18.90 12.65 0.35
CA LEU A 164 19.15 13.44 1.54
C LEU A 164 20.42 14.26 1.36
N TRP A 165 20.31 15.55 1.67
CA TRP A 165 21.39 16.51 1.53
C TRP A 165 21.60 17.28 2.83
N ASN A 166 22.85 17.57 3.14
CA ASN A 166 23.24 18.61 4.08
C ASN A 166 23.51 19.89 3.29
N ILE A 167 22.84 20.97 3.66
CA ILE A 167 22.96 22.28 3.03
C ILE A 167 23.90 23.12 3.89
N THR A 168 25.06 23.47 3.35
CA THR A 168 26.03 24.32 4.06
C THR A 168 26.35 25.56 3.23
N PRO A 169 26.85 26.64 3.85
CA PRO A 169 27.31 27.83 3.13
C PRO A 169 28.41 27.52 2.09
N ASP A 170 29.25 26.52 2.38
CA ASP A 170 30.40 26.14 1.54
C ASP A 170 30.01 25.18 0.40
N GLY A 171 28.78 24.68 0.41
CA GLY A 171 28.25 23.79 -0.62
C GLY A 171 27.29 22.73 -0.07
N ASN A 172 26.46 22.20 -0.96
CA ASN A 172 25.55 21.12 -0.60
C ASN A 172 26.28 19.78 -0.66
N GLN A 173 26.17 18.99 0.41
CA GLN A 173 26.72 17.65 0.50
C GLN A 173 25.60 16.62 0.37
N LEU A 174 25.73 15.69 -0.57
CA LEU A 174 24.84 14.54 -0.68
C LEU A 174 25.18 13.53 0.42
N LEU A 175 24.25 13.27 1.33
CA LEU A 175 24.40 12.27 2.39
C LEU A 175 23.87 10.90 1.95
N SER A 176 22.78 10.88 1.19
CA SER A 176 22.20 9.65 0.64
C SER A 176 21.49 9.93 -0.68
N TYR A 177 21.75 9.11 -1.69
CA TYR A 177 21.13 9.27 -3.02
C TYR A 177 19.75 8.60 -3.13
N ASN A 178 19.50 7.55 -2.34
CA ASN A 178 18.26 6.78 -2.42
C ASN A 178 17.86 6.27 -1.04
N MET A 179 17.27 7.18 -0.27
CA MET A 179 16.69 6.93 1.04
C MET A 179 15.64 5.80 0.94
N PRO A 180 15.61 4.90 1.93
CA PRO A 180 14.57 3.89 2.01
C PRO A 180 13.21 4.57 2.18
N VAL A 181 12.23 4.13 1.41
CA VAL A 181 10.85 4.61 1.52
C VAL A 181 10.18 4.05 2.77
N PRO A 182 9.31 4.82 3.45
CA PRO A 182 8.58 4.32 4.61
C PRO A 182 7.74 3.09 4.27
N GLN A 183 7.78 2.08 5.11
CA GLN A 183 6.98 0.88 4.91
C GLN A 183 5.54 1.12 5.37
N ALA A 184 4.57 0.53 4.68
CA ALA A 184 3.15 0.74 4.96
C ALA A 184 2.71 0.33 6.39
N GLN A 185 3.44 -0.63 6.98
CA GLN A 185 3.26 -1.13 8.34
C GLN A 185 3.99 -0.28 9.41
N SER A 186 4.94 0.57 9.01
CA SER A 186 5.70 1.41 9.94
C SER A 186 4.91 2.67 10.23
N ILE A 187 4.04 2.61 11.23
CA ILE A 187 3.12 3.71 11.57
C ILE A 187 3.89 4.85 12.26
N SER A 188 3.55 6.11 11.92
CA SER A 188 4.11 7.27 12.64
C SER A 188 3.65 7.31 14.10
N LYS A 189 4.56 7.67 15.00
CA LYS A 189 4.21 7.94 16.41
C LYS A 189 3.43 9.25 16.58
N PHE A 190 3.66 10.21 15.69
CA PHE A 190 3.11 11.56 15.79
C PHE A 190 1.77 11.71 15.06
N ASP A 191 1.53 10.89 14.03
CA ASP A 191 0.25 10.81 13.31
C ASP A 191 -0.04 9.36 12.87
N PRO A 192 -0.45 8.50 13.82
CA PRO A 192 -0.62 7.07 13.55
C PRO A 192 -1.68 6.74 12.50
N GLU A 193 -2.68 7.62 12.37
CA GLU A 193 -3.82 7.39 11.48
C GLU A 193 -3.51 7.79 10.03
N ASN A 194 -2.63 8.76 9.79
CA ASN A 194 -2.43 9.32 8.45
C ASN A 194 -1.01 9.22 7.92
N ALA A 195 -0.01 8.91 8.74
CA ALA A 195 1.38 8.89 8.33
C ALA A 195 2.06 7.53 8.56
N ILE A 196 2.99 7.21 7.66
CA ILE A 196 3.93 6.10 7.79
C ILE A 196 5.34 6.65 7.92
N THR A 197 6.19 6.00 8.71
CA THR A 197 7.49 6.51 9.11
C THR A 197 8.63 5.63 8.60
N CYS A 198 9.74 6.27 8.27
CA CYS A 198 11.04 5.63 8.12
C CYS A 198 12.02 6.28 9.10
N ILE A 199 12.68 5.46 9.91
CA ILE A 199 13.83 5.90 10.72
C ILE A 199 15.09 5.67 9.89
N TYR A 200 15.95 6.69 9.79
CA TYR A 200 17.20 6.61 9.05
C TYR A 200 18.34 7.21 9.86
N TYR A 201 19.47 6.51 9.89
CA TYR A 201 20.66 6.96 10.61
C TYR A 201 21.62 7.63 9.63
N ILE A 202 22.10 8.80 10.01
CA ILE A 202 23.10 9.59 9.27
C ILE A 202 24.43 9.64 9.99
#